data_AF-A0A524JXE2-F1
#
_entry.id   AF-A0A524JXE2-F1
#
_cell.length_a   1.000
_cell.length_b   1.000
_cell.length_c   1.000
_cell.angle_alpha   90.00
_cell.angle_beta   90.00
_cell.angle_gamma   90.00
#
_symmetry.space_group_name_H-M   'P 1'
#
loop_
_entity.id
_entity.type
_entity.pdbx_description
1 polymer ?
#
loop_
_entity_poly.entity_id
_entity_poly.type
_entity_poly.pdbx_seq_one_letter_code
_entity_poly.pdbx_strand_id
1 'polypeptide(L)' 'MSTIAIILAGGAGTRLQGPLPKQFRLIGGRSLLEICLGTFQGHPGLDGIILVCP' A
#
# COMPACT_ATOMS: atom_id res chain seq x y z
N MET A 1 0.26 -23.25 9.10
CA MET A 1 1.07 -22.06 9.43
C MET A 1 0.49 -20.91 8.64
N SER A 2 0.21 -19.76 9.26
CA SER A 2 -0.39 -18.62 8.54
C SER A 2 0.69 -17.62 8.13
N THR A 3 0.59 -17.10 6.90
CA THR A 3 1.47 -16.10 6.31
C THR A 3 0.68 -14.81 6.07
N ILE A 4 1.09 -13.74 6.75
CA ILE A 4 0.43 -12.43 6.70
C ILE A 4 1.39 -11.39 6.12
N ALA A 5 0.94 -10.62 5.13
CA ALA A 5 1.69 -9.48 4.62
C ALA A 5 1.39 -8.22 5.43
N ILE A 6 2.43 -7.51 5.88
CA ILE A 6 2.30 -6.21 6.55
C ILE A 6 2.77 -5.13 5.59
N ILE A 7 1.87 -4.23 5.20
CA ILE A 7 2.14 -3.12 4.30
C ILE A 7 2.27 -1.83 5.12
N LEU A 8 3.51 -1.33 5.25
CA LEU A 8 3.81 -0.10 5.97
C LEU A 8 3.64 1.13 5.06
N ALA A 9 2.44 1.68 5.03
CA ALA A 9 2.07 2.87 4.26
C ALA A 9 1.90 4.14 5.12
N GLY A 10 2.30 4.12 6.40
CA GLY A 10 2.15 5.21 7.38
C GLY A 10 3.03 6.46 7.17
N GLY A 11 3.81 6.54 6.08
CA GLY A 11 4.77 7.64 5.89
C GLY A 11 4.11 8.92 5.36
N ALA A 12 4.51 10.07 5.89
CA ALA A 12 4.04 11.40 5.43
C ALA A 12 4.50 11.77 4.00
N GLY A 13 5.45 11.04 3.41
CA GLY A 13 5.85 11.23 2.01
C GLY A 13 6.62 12.52 1.70
N THR A 14 7.21 13.17 2.71
CA THR A 14 7.85 14.51 2.59
C THR A 14 8.96 14.61 1.55
N ARG A 15 9.72 13.54 1.32
CA ARG A 15 10.79 13.50 0.29
C ARG A 15 10.25 13.59 -1.14
N LEU A 16 9.04 13.08 -1.38
CA LEU A 16 8.41 13.10 -2.69
C LEU A 16 7.71 14.45 -2.98
N GLN A 17 7.72 15.39 -2.01
CA GLN A 17 7.15 16.74 -2.03
C GLN A 17 5.76 16.87 -2.68
N GLY A 18 4.75 17.31 -1.93
CA GLY A 18 3.43 17.58 -2.49
C GLY A 18 2.32 17.50 -1.46
N PRO A 19 1.07 17.78 -1.88
CA PRO A 19 -0.03 18.00 -0.95
C PRO A 19 -0.57 16.71 -0.30
N LEU A 20 -0.26 15.55 -0.87
CA LEU A 20 -0.74 14.25 -0.40
C LEU A 20 0.42 13.29 -0.09
N PRO A 21 0.32 12.51 1.01
CA PRO A 21 1.19 11.36 1.24
C PRO A 21 1.26 10.45 0.02
N LYS A 22 2.44 9.91 -0.26
CA LYS A 22 2.73 9.25 -1.54
C LYS A 22 1.78 8.08 -1.86
N GLN A 23 1.32 7.36 -0.84
CA GLN A 23 0.46 6.19 -0.98
C GLN A 23 -0.91 6.53 -1.58
N PHE A 24 -1.37 7.78 -1.44
CA PHE A 24 -2.64 8.23 -2.00
C PHE A 24 -2.52 8.89 -3.38
N ARG A 25 -1.30 9.09 -3.89
CA ARG A 25 -1.12 9.66 -5.23
C ARG A 25 -1.60 8.70 -6.29
N LEU A 26 -2.22 9.26 -7.33
CA LEU A 26 -2.69 8.49 -8.47
C LEU A 26 -1.55 8.19 -9.46
N ILE A 27 -1.52 6.96 -9.95
CA ILE A 27 -0.67 6.48 -11.03
C ILE A 27 -1.61 5.75 -12.01
N GLY A 28 -1.78 6.30 -13.22
CA GLY A 28 -2.70 5.72 -14.21
C GLY A 28 -4.15 5.64 -13.73
N GLY A 29 -4.60 6.61 -12.93
CA GLY A 29 -5.98 6.68 -12.41
C GLY A 29 -6.25 5.86 -11.15
N ARG A 30 -5.29 5.08 -10.65
CA ARG A 30 -5.40 4.29 -9.42
C ARG A 30 -4.42 4.78 -8.38
N SER A 31 -4.75 4.72 -7.09
CA SER A 31 -3.79 5.14 -6.06
C SER A 31 -2.59 4.19 -6.00
N LEU A 32 -1.41 4.70 -5.63
CA LEU A 32 -0.23 3.86 -5.39
C LEU A 32 -0.53 2.74 -4.37
N LEU A 33 -1.30 3.04 -3.33
CA LEU A 33 -1.74 2.08 -2.33
C LEU A 33 -2.61 0.98 -2.94
N GLU A 34 -3.54 1.32 -3.83
CA GLU A 34 -4.41 0.36 -4.51
C GLU A 34 -3.63 -0.58 -5.42
N ILE A 35 -2.65 -0.05 -6.17
CA ILE A 35 -1.77 -0.86 -7.02
C ILE A 35 -0.97 -1.86 -6.16
N CYS A 36 -0.43 -1.40 -5.04
CA CYS A 36 0.31 -2.23 -4.09
C CYS A 36 -0.61 -3.31 -3.49
N LEU A 37 -1.75 -2.91 -2.93
CA LEU A 37 -2.70 -3.81 -2.27
C LEU A 37 -3.20 -4.89 -3.23
N GLY A 38 -3.53 -4.55 -4.47
CA GLY A 38 -3.96 -5.52 -5.48
C GLY A 38 -2.92 -6.59 -5.77
N THR A 39 -1.62 -6.26 -5.68
CA THR A 39 -0.54 -7.23 -5.85
C THR A 39 -0.52 -8.27 -4.72
N PHE A 40 -0.67 -7.82 -3.47
CA PHE A 40 -0.68 -8.74 -2.32
C PHE A 40 -2.00 -9.52 -2.22
N GLN A 41 -3.14 -8.91 -2.55
CA GLN A 41 -4.44 -9.59 -2.55
C GLN A 41 -4.50 -10.74 -3.56
N GLY A 42 -3.78 -10.63 -4.69
CA GLY A 42 -3.71 -11.68 -5.71
C GLY A 42 -2.72 -12.82 -5.39
N HIS A 43 -1.98 -12.75 -4.28
CA HIS A 43 -0.93 -13.72 -4.00
C HIS A 43 -1.46 -14.97 -3.25
N PRO A 44 -1.41 -16.17 -3.85
CA PRO A 44 -2.06 -17.37 -3.29
C PRO A 44 -1.42 -17.88 -1.99
N GLY A 45 -0.20 -17.44 -1.67
CA GLY A 45 0.51 -17.82 -0.43
C GLY A 45 0.25 -16.91 0.77
N LEU A 46 -0.67 -15.94 0.68
CA LEU A 46 -1.00 -15.05 1.78
C LEU A 46 -2.40 -15.36 2.32
N ASP A 47 -2.51 -15.50 3.64
CA ASP A 47 -3.80 -15.72 4.32
C ASP A 47 -4.45 -14.39 4.74
N GLY A 48 -3.71 -13.29 4.69
CA GLY A 48 -4.21 -11.98 5.09
C GLY A 48 -3.21 -10.86 4.89
N ILE A 49 -3.72 -9.64 5.02
CA ILE A 49 -2.96 -8.39 4.86
C ILE A 49 -3.29 -7.46 6.02
N ILE A 50 -2.25 -6.90 6.64
CA ILE A 50 -2.37 -5.79 7.59
C ILE A 50 -1.83 -4.54 6.90
N LEU A 51 -2.69 -3.54 6.77
CA LEU A 51 -2.32 -2.24 6.22
C LEU A 51 -2.15 -1.23 7.36
N VAL A 52 -0.98 -0.60 7.43
CA VAL A 52 -0.72 0.52 8.34
C VAL A 52 -0.73 1.81 7.52
N CYS A 53 -1.64 2.72 7.83
CA CYS A 53 -1.93 3.94 7.06
C CYS A 53 -2.07 5.14 8.02
N PRO A 54 -1.68 6.38 7.62
CA PRO A 54 -1.97 7.59 8.38
C PRO A 54 -3.47 7.91 8.41
#